data_AF-A0A3E0Q4W6-F1
#
_entry.id   AF-A0A3E0Q4W6-F1
#
_cell.length_a   1.000
_cell.length_b   1.000
_cell.length_c   1.000
_cell.angle_alpha   90.00
_cell.angle_beta   90.00
_cell.angle_gamma   90.00
#
_symmetry.space_group_name_H-M   'P 1'
#
loop_
_entity.id
_entity.type
_entity.pdbx_description
1 polymer ?
#
loop_
_entity_poly.entity_id
_entity_poly.type
_entity_poly.pdbx_seq_one_letter_code
_entity_poly.pdbx_strand_id
1 'polypeptide(L)'
;MSHTVENDRIDGTRITVWDVFLYLEDGLSPEQIADVLPLSVSQVQAAIEFIDRNREYVLGGHRKIEERNARGNPPEIEEKLVKSRARMEAWRDEHRKEDAGARASG
;
A
#
# COMPACT_ATOMS: atom_id res chain seq x y z
N MET A 1 -19.27 22.42 -2.15
CA MET A 1 -17.92 22.06 -2.62
C MET A 1 -17.64 20.68 -2.07
N SER A 2 -17.56 19.67 -2.93
CA SER A 2 -17.31 18.28 -2.50
C SER A 2 -15.80 18.12 -2.38
N HIS A 3 -15.26 18.22 -1.16
CA HIS A 3 -13.83 18.06 -0.92
C HIS A 3 -13.51 16.57 -0.84
N THR A 4 -13.47 15.90 -1.99
CA THR A 4 -13.19 14.46 -2.06
C THR A 4 -11.71 14.14 -1.86
N VAL A 5 -10.82 15.13 -1.95
CA VAL A 5 -9.39 14.99 -1.63
C VAL A 5 -9.02 15.96 -0.51
N GLU A 6 -8.57 15.43 0.63
CA GLU A 6 -8.08 16.18 1.78
C GLU A 6 -6.69 15.71 2.18
N ASN A 7 -5.71 16.62 2.26
CA ASN A 7 -4.31 16.29 2.56
C ASN A 7 -3.76 15.13 1.71
N ASP A 8 -4.00 15.19 0.39
CA ASP A 8 -3.65 14.15 -0.60
C ASP A 8 -4.36 12.81 -0.44
N ARG A 9 -5.36 12.70 0.45
CA ARG A 9 -6.14 11.49 0.69
C ARG A 9 -7.54 11.60 0.14
N ILE A 10 -8.09 10.49 -0.31
CA ILE A 10 -9.50 10.39 -0.66
C ILE A 10 -10.32 10.40 0.64
N ASP A 11 -11.29 11.31 0.71
CA ASP A 11 -12.12 11.54 1.90
C ASP A 11 -12.72 10.24 2.45
N GLY A 12 -12.72 10.13 3.77
CA GLY A 12 -13.17 8.93 4.50
C GLY A 12 -12.23 7.73 4.40
N THR A 13 -11.07 7.84 3.75
CA THR A 13 -10.18 6.69 3.53
C THR A 13 -8.72 6.97 3.89
N ARG A 14 -7.92 5.89 3.89
CA ARG A 14 -6.47 6.00 3.97
C ARG A 14 -5.78 6.11 2.60
N ILE A 15 -6.55 5.97 1.53
CA ILE A 15 -6.09 5.91 0.14
C ILE A 15 -5.71 7.31 -0.30
N THR A 16 -4.59 7.42 -1.00
CA THR A 16 -4.02 8.68 -1.48
C THR A 16 -4.27 8.88 -2.97
N VAL A 17 -4.10 10.10 -3.44
CA VAL A 17 -4.11 10.41 -4.88
C VAL A 17 -3.02 9.66 -5.64
N TRP A 18 -1.90 9.31 -4.98
CA TRP A 18 -0.85 8.52 -5.61
C TRP A 18 -1.23 7.05 -5.78
N ASP A 19 -2.07 6.49 -4.90
CA ASP A 19 -2.60 5.13 -5.08
C ASP A 19 -3.50 5.07 -6.32
N VAL A 20 -4.36 6.08 -6.52
CA VAL A 20 -5.20 6.21 -7.73
C VAL A 20 -4.33 6.45 -8.97
N PHE A 21 -3.35 7.35 -8.88
CA PHE A 21 -2.44 7.67 -9.98
C PHE A 21 -1.68 6.45 -10.51
N LEU A 22 -1.22 5.56 -9.62
CA LEU A 22 -0.50 4.35 -10.00
C LEU A 22 -1.34 3.48 -10.95
N TYR A 23 -2.58 3.18 -10.58
CA TYR A 23 -3.46 2.37 -11.42
C TYR A 23 -3.91 3.08 -12.70
N LEU A 24 -4.04 4.40 -12.66
CA LEU A 24 -4.34 5.19 -13.85
C LEU A 24 -3.19 5.14 -14.87
N GLU A 25 -1.93 5.23 -14.42
CA GLU A 25 -0.75 5.07 -15.27
C GLU A 25 -0.61 3.64 -15.82
N ASP A 26 -1.05 2.63 -15.05
CA ASP A 26 -1.15 1.23 -15.51
C ASP A 26 -2.30 1.01 -16.52
N GLY A 27 -3.08 2.06 -16.83
CA GLY A 27 -4.12 2.05 -17.87
C GLY A 27 -5.46 1.49 -17.43
N LEU A 28 -5.71 1.37 -16.11
CA LEU A 28 -7.01 0.91 -15.61
C LEU A 28 -8.10 1.97 -15.78
N SER A 29 -9.32 1.53 -16.06
CA SER A 29 -10.50 2.39 -16.10
C SER A 29 -10.92 2.82 -14.69
N PRO A 30 -11.66 3.93 -14.53
CA PRO A 30 -12.15 4.38 -13.21
C PRO A 30 -12.95 3.31 -12.44
N GLU A 31 -13.71 2.47 -13.15
CA GLU A 31 -14.47 1.36 -12.56
C GLU A 31 -13.53 0.27 -12.04
N GLN A 32 -12.52 -0.11 -12.82
CA GLN A 32 -11.52 -1.08 -12.40
C GLN A 32 -10.72 -0.57 -11.19
N ILE A 33 -10.40 0.73 -11.16
CA ILE A 33 -9.74 1.36 -10.01
C ILE A 33 -10.65 1.32 -8.77
N ALA A 34 -11.95 1.58 -8.91
CA ALA A 34 -12.92 1.51 -7.81
C ALA A 34 -13.13 0.09 -7.26
N ASP A 35 -12.92 -0.94 -8.09
CA ASP A 35 -12.95 -2.33 -7.65
C ASP A 35 -11.67 -2.71 -6.86
N VAL A 36 -10.51 -2.20 -7.29
CA VAL A 36 -9.21 -2.49 -6.66
C VAL A 36 -8.99 -1.67 -5.39
N LEU A 37 -9.24 -0.36 -5.47
CA LEU A 37 -9.24 0.56 -4.35
C LEU A 37 -10.68 0.66 -3.87
N PRO A 38 -11.04 0.22 -2.65
CA PRO A 38 -12.43 0.17 -2.16
C PRO A 38 -13.02 1.58 -2.02
N LEU A 39 -13.34 2.19 -3.14
CA LEU A 39 -13.76 3.56 -3.38
C LEU A 39 -15.01 3.51 -4.25
N SER A 40 -15.84 4.55 -4.19
CA SER A 40 -16.86 4.71 -5.22
C SER A 40 -16.24 5.21 -6.53
N VAL A 41 -16.87 4.91 -7.67
CA VAL A 41 -16.47 5.45 -8.97
C VAL A 41 -16.44 6.99 -8.96
N SER A 42 -17.36 7.64 -8.24
CA SER A 42 -17.36 9.10 -8.11
C SER A 42 -16.15 9.63 -7.34
N GLN A 43 -15.67 8.89 -6.34
CA GLN A 43 -14.44 9.24 -5.62
C GLN A 43 -13.21 9.11 -6.52
N VAL A 44 -13.15 8.03 -7.32
CA VAL A 44 -12.08 7.84 -8.30
C VAL A 44 -12.08 8.95 -9.35
N GLN A 45 -13.24 9.31 -9.89
CA GLN A 45 -13.35 10.40 -10.87
C GLN A 45 -12.90 11.75 -10.28
N ALA A 46 -13.33 12.08 -9.05
CA ALA A 46 -12.88 13.28 -8.38
C ALA A 46 -11.36 13.28 -8.11
N ALA A 47 -10.78 12.12 -7.82
CA ALA A 47 -9.34 11.96 -7.67
C ALA A 47 -8.61 12.15 -9.01
N ILE A 48 -9.12 11.61 -10.12
CA ILE A 48 -8.58 11.82 -11.47
C ILE A 48 -8.62 13.30 -11.84
N GLU A 49 -9.74 13.98 -11.61
CA GLU A 49 -9.85 15.44 -11.83
C GLU A 49 -8.87 16.25 -10.97
N PHE A 50 -8.60 15.81 -9.74
CA PHE A 50 -7.58 16.43 -8.90
C PHE A 50 -6.18 16.19 -9.48
N ILE A 51 -5.87 14.96 -9.91
CA ILE A 51 -4.58 14.59 -10.50
C ILE A 51 -4.32 15.40 -11.76
N ASP A 52 -5.28 15.51 -12.67
CA ASP A 52 -5.12 16.25 -13.92
C ASP A 52 -4.88 17.75 -13.68
N ARG A 53 -5.59 18.35 -12.72
CA ARG A 53 -5.40 19.76 -12.34
C ARG A 53 -4.09 20.01 -11.60
N ASN A 54 -3.50 18.99 -10.98
CA ASN A 54 -2.30 19.10 -10.14
C ASN A 54 -1.16 18.19 -10.64
N ARG A 55 -1.07 17.97 -11.96
CA ARG A 55 -0.22 16.93 -12.55
C ARG A 55 1.24 17.02 -12.10
N GLU A 56 1.84 18.21 -12.12
CA GLU A 56 3.24 18.41 -11.70
C GLU A 56 3.47 18.06 -10.23
N TYR A 57 2.52 18.43 -9.37
CA TYR A 57 2.55 18.13 -7.94
C TYR A 57 2.48 16.63 -7.70
N VAL A 58 1.52 15.95 -8.34
CA VAL A 58 1.33 14.50 -8.20
C VAL A 58 2.55 13.75 -8.73
N LEU A 59 3.07 14.11 -9.90
CA LEU A 59 4.30 13.52 -10.45
C LEU A 59 5.51 13.75 -9.56
N GLY A 60 5.64 14.95 -8.96
CA GLY A 60 6.69 15.26 -8.01
C GLY A 60 6.63 14.40 -6.75
N GLY A 61 5.43 14.16 -6.22
CA GLY A 61 5.22 13.25 -5.10
C GLY A 61 5.49 11.79 -5.47
N HIS A 62 5.02 11.35 -6.64
CA HIS A 62 5.23 9.99 -7.12
C HIS A 62 6.73 9.68 -7.27
N ARG A 63 7.53 10.57 -7.88
CA ARG A 63 8.99 10.40 -7.98
C ARG A 63 9.66 10.23 -6.61
N LYS A 64 9.27 11.01 -5.60
CA LYS A 64 9.83 10.89 -4.23
C LYS A 64 9.48 9.55 -3.59
N ILE A 65 8.28 9.03 -3.85
CA ILE A 65 7.85 7.70 -3.38
C ILE A 65 8.72 6.62 -4.04
N GLU A 66 8.91 6.68 -5.36
CA GLU A 66 9.75 5.73 -6.09
C GLU A 66 11.21 5.80 -5.66
N GLU A 67 11.79 6.99 -5.51
CA GLU A 67 13.15 7.18 -5.00
C GLU A 67 13.33 6.59 -3.59
N ARG A 68 12.34 6.76 -2.72
CA ARG A 68 12.34 6.16 -1.37
C ARG A 68 12.27 4.64 -1.46
N ASN A 69 11.40 4.10 -2.30
CA ASN A 69 11.24 2.65 -2.45
C ASN A 69 12.50 2.02 -3.03
N ALA A 70 13.11 2.64 -4.04
CA ALA A 70 14.36 2.20 -4.67
C ALA A 70 15.56 2.25 -3.71
N ARG A 71 15.59 3.21 -2.79
CA ARG A 71 16.62 3.28 -1.74
C ARG A 71 16.54 2.11 -0.74
N GLY A 72 15.36 1.50 -0.58
CA GLY A 72 15.14 0.45 0.42
C GLY A 72 15.17 0.97 1.86
N ASN A 73 15.21 0.05 2.82
CA ASN A 73 15.27 0.44 4.23
C ASN A 73 16.71 0.78 4.64
N PRO A 74 16.89 1.70 5.61
CA PRO A 74 18.18 1.92 6.24
C PRO A 74 18.74 0.66 6.92
N PRO A 75 20.08 0.53 7.08
CA PRO A 75 20.72 -0.64 7.68
C PRO A 75 20.15 -1.01 9.05
N GLU A 76 19.88 -0.03 9.91
CA GLU A 76 19.32 -0.25 11.25
C GLU A 76 17.90 -0.83 11.23
N ILE A 77 17.15 -0.59 10.15
CA ILE A 77 15.82 -1.16 9.95
C ILE A 77 15.95 -2.58 9.38
N GLU A 78 16.84 -2.79 8.42
CA GLU A 78 17.15 -4.13 7.90
C GLU A 78 17.59 -5.09 9.01
N GLU A 79 18.48 -4.66 9.90
CA GLU A 79 18.88 -5.47 11.06
C GLU A 79 17.70 -5.83 11.99
N LYS A 80 16.77 -4.90 12.21
CA LYS A 80 15.57 -5.16 13.00
C LYS A 80 14.65 -6.16 12.30
N LEU A 81 14.50 -6.05 10.98
CA LEU A 81 13.72 -7.00 10.17
C LEU A 81 14.33 -8.40 10.24
N VAL A 82 15.64 -8.54 10.09
CA VAL A 82 16.36 -9.82 10.22
C VAL A 82 16.13 -10.44 11.61
N LYS A 83 16.30 -9.65 12.68
CA LYS A 83 16.05 -10.12 14.07
C LYS A 83 14.59 -10.50 14.30
N SER A 84 13.65 -9.75 13.71
CA SER A 84 12.23 -10.06 13.80
C SER A 84 11.91 -11.38 13.09
N ARG A 85 12.45 -11.57 11.88
CA ARG A 85 12.28 -12.79 11.08
C ARG A 85 12.82 -14.02 11.79
N ALA A 86 14.03 -13.93 12.36
CA ALA A 86 14.62 -15.03 13.11
C ALA A 86 13.77 -15.43 14.33
N ARG A 87 13.20 -14.46 15.05
CA ARG A 87 12.28 -14.74 16.17
C ARG A 87 11.00 -15.44 15.69
N MET A 88 10.43 -14.98 14.58
CA MET A 88 9.23 -15.58 14.01
C MET A 88 9.49 -17.00 13.47
N GLU A 89 10.65 -17.25 12.87
CA GLU A 89 11.05 -18.58 12.40
C GLU A 89 11.25 -19.55 13.57
N ALA A 90 11.97 -19.14 14.62
CA ALA A 90 12.13 -19.94 15.82
C ALA A 90 10.79 -20.30 16.48
N TRP A 91 9.89 -19.31 16.63
CA TRP A 91 8.55 -19.54 17.15
C TRP A 91 7.76 -20.55 16.30
N ARG A 92 7.82 -20.43 14.96
CA ARG A 92 7.15 -21.38 14.05
C ARG A 92 7.70 -22.80 14.16
N ASP A 93 9.01 -22.95 14.30
CA ASP A 93 9.64 -24.27 14.38
C ASP A 93 9.36 -24.98 15.72
N GLU A 94 9.23 -24.23 16.81
CA GLU A 94 8.77 -24.73 18.11
C GLU A 94 7.33 -25.27 18.00
N HIS A 95 6.41 -24.47 17.47
CA HIS A 95 5.00 -24.84 17.37
C HIS A 95 4.75 -25.94 16.31
N ARG A 96 5.58 -26.05 15.26
CA ARG A 96 5.50 -27.17 14.31
C ARG A 96 5.79 -28.53 14.95
N LYS A 97 6.67 -28.57 15.96
CA LYS A 97 7.02 -29.80 16.68
C LYS A 97 5.90 -30.24 17.62
N GLU A 98 5.21 -29.28 18.22
CA GLU A 98 4.05 -29.52 19.09
C GLU A 98 2.85 -30.07 18.30
N ASP A 99 2.54 -29.47 17.14
CA ASP A 99 1.46 -29.96 16.26
C ASP A 99 1.73 -31.37 15.69
N ALA A 100 3.00 -31.70 15.40
CA ALA A 100 3.38 -33.03 14.92
C ALA A 100 3.30 -34.10 16.04
N GLY A 101 3.65 -33.74 17.28
CA GLY A 101 3.51 -34.62 18.46
C GLY A 101 2.06 -34.88 18.84
N ALA A 102 1.19 -33.88 18.71
CA ALA A 102 -0.24 -34.00 18.98
C ALA A 102 -0.98 -34.89 17.95
N ARG A 103 -0.56 -34.87 16.67
CA ARG A 103 -1.15 -35.72 15.61
C ARG A 103 -0.66 -37.16 15.60
N ALA A 104 0.46 -37.47 16.24
CA ALA A 104 0.98 -38.84 16.35
C ALA A 104 0.47 -39.60 17.59
N SER A 105 -0.26 -38.91 18.48
CA SER A 105 -0.72 -39.44 19.78
C SER A 105 -2.25 -39.60 19.88
N GLY A 106 -2.98 -39.41 18.78
CA GLY A 106 -4.43 -39.63 18.67
C GLY A 106 -4.75 -40.57 17.52
#